data_AF-A0AAD4F1F1-F1
#
_entry.id   AF-A0AAD4F1F1-F1
#
_cell.length_a   1.000
_cell.length_b   1.000
_cell.length_c   1.000
_cell.angle_alpha   90.00
_cell.angle_beta   90.00
_cell.angle_gamma   90.00
#
_symmetry.space_group_name_H-M   'P 1'
#
loop_
_entity.id
_entity.type
_entity.pdbx_description
1 polymer ?
#
loop_
_entity_poly.entity_id
_entity_poly.type
_entity_poly.pdbx_seq_one_letter_code
_entity_poly.pdbx_strand_id
1 'polypeptide(L)'
;MSGVDAPEILAAYDAVRSDKDETNWLLISYAAATGNQLVLSKTGTGGLPELAAELDDSQVQYAYVRVEYANDAESKRVKFALVVWIGANTKVMRKARVSIEAGAVKKVLSHYSVQVDADDKRDLDEAEIVTRLRKAGGADYNGGRVKSGNGAWNHKGGRASTCNTKDTGHQVVLHARNADRARDALAACPGAEAVLVADLSSIDETKALAAEANELGPYDAIIHNAGVFLGMERVLGKSGLPTLFTVNTLAPYLLTCLMARPKRLVYVSSSMHTGGHPNTNTKREQLLGSAYSDTKLHNVMLAQAFARRWPKVGSYSVDPGWVPTKMGGPSAPGRVEDGIDTFVMLALGEGEASWSPGGYFVNSQQRQPSPVAESVELQDQLLTELAEISDVRAPE
;
A
#
# COMPACT_ATOMS: atom_id res chain seq x y z
N MET A 1 -1.61 -30.07 11.82
CA MET A 1 -0.97 -28.84 12.38
C MET A 1 0.19 -28.47 11.47
N SER A 2 0.50 -27.18 11.31
CA SER A 2 1.59 -26.75 10.40
C SER A 2 2.98 -27.13 10.91
N GLY A 3 3.13 -27.62 12.15
CA GLY A 3 4.42 -28.01 12.73
C GLY A 3 5.27 -26.83 13.21
N VAL A 4 4.73 -25.61 13.17
CA VAL A 4 5.44 -24.37 13.53
C VAL A 4 5.70 -24.25 15.04
N ASP A 5 4.96 -24.99 15.85
CA ASP A 5 5.07 -25.11 17.30
C ASP A 5 5.98 -26.28 17.74
N ALA A 6 6.74 -26.87 16.80
CA ALA A 6 7.69 -27.93 17.11
C ALA A 6 8.73 -27.47 18.16
N PRO A 7 9.11 -28.34 19.12
CA PRO A 7 10.05 -27.98 20.19
C PRO A 7 11.37 -27.39 19.69
N GLU A 8 11.87 -27.83 18.54
CA GLU A 8 13.11 -27.35 17.94
C GLU A 8 12.98 -25.89 17.45
N ILE A 9 11.82 -25.52 16.88
CA ILE A 9 11.55 -24.14 16.45
C ILE A 9 11.44 -23.23 17.67
N LEU A 10 10.76 -23.68 18.73
CA LEU A 10 10.63 -22.92 19.97
C LEU A 10 11.99 -22.71 20.66
N ALA A 11 12.82 -23.76 20.69
CA ALA A 11 14.18 -23.67 21.23
C ALA A 11 15.04 -22.69 20.43
N ALA A 12 15.00 -22.74 19.09
CA ALA A 12 15.72 -21.78 18.25
C ALA A 12 15.18 -20.34 18.41
N TYR A 13 13.87 -20.18 18.58
CA TYR A 13 13.25 -18.88 18.82
C TYR A 13 13.69 -18.28 20.16
N ASP A 14 13.80 -19.10 21.20
CA ASP A 14 14.32 -18.68 22.50
C ASP A 14 15.82 -18.36 22.44
N ALA A 15 16.60 -19.14 21.69
CA ALA A 15 18.02 -18.89 21.45
C ALA A 15 18.25 -17.52 20.79
N VAL A 16 17.54 -17.21 19.69
CA VAL A 16 17.68 -15.91 18.99
C VAL A 16 17.36 -14.70 19.89
N ARG A 17 16.45 -14.86 20.86
CA ARG A 17 16.07 -13.79 21.79
C ARG A 17 16.96 -13.68 23.03
N SER A 18 17.76 -14.69 23.30
CA SER A 18 18.62 -14.74 24.47
C SER A 18 19.86 -13.88 24.27
N ASP A 19 20.20 -13.04 25.25
CA ASP A 19 21.48 -12.30 25.27
C ASP A 19 22.68 -13.20 25.65
N LYS A 20 22.42 -14.47 25.97
CA LYS A 20 23.42 -15.46 26.39
C LYS A 20 23.72 -16.50 25.31
N ASP A 21 23.03 -16.42 24.19
CA ASP A 21 23.21 -17.33 23.06
C ASP A 21 23.77 -16.55 21.87
N GLU A 22 24.66 -17.16 21.10
CA GLU A 22 25.28 -16.53 19.93
C GLU A 22 24.37 -16.59 18.69
N THR A 23 23.37 -17.48 18.71
CA THR A 23 22.38 -17.61 17.63
C THR A 23 21.63 -16.29 17.47
N ASN A 24 21.67 -15.71 16.28
CA ASN A 24 21.01 -14.44 16.00
C ASN A 24 20.03 -14.51 14.82
N TRP A 25 19.87 -15.66 14.18
CA TRP A 25 18.72 -15.92 13.31
C TRP A 25 18.32 -17.39 13.29
N LEU A 26 17.05 -17.63 12.94
CA LEU A 26 16.50 -18.93 12.59
C LEU A 26 15.77 -18.85 11.25
N LEU A 27 15.69 -19.98 10.56
CA LEU A 27 14.98 -20.14 9.29
C LEU A 27 14.08 -21.37 9.35
N ILE A 28 12.85 -21.21 8.91
CA ILE A 28 11.80 -22.23 8.87
C ILE A 28 11.44 -22.44 7.40
N SER A 29 11.48 -23.70 6.97
CA SER A 29 11.12 -24.13 5.61
C SER A 29 10.07 -25.24 5.66
N TYR A 30 9.51 -25.62 4.52
CA TYR A 30 8.71 -26.84 4.45
C TYR A 30 9.60 -28.08 4.52
N ALA A 31 9.14 -29.11 5.22
CA ALA A 31 9.85 -30.38 5.35
C ALA A 31 10.04 -31.11 4.01
N ALA A 32 9.15 -30.86 3.05
CA ALA A 32 9.20 -31.46 1.72
C ALA A 32 8.57 -30.53 0.67
N ALA A 33 8.86 -30.80 -0.61
CA ALA A 33 8.30 -30.05 -1.73
C ALA A 33 6.75 -30.09 -1.79
N THR A 34 6.16 -31.14 -1.24
CA THR A 34 4.71 -31.35 -1.08
C THR A 34 4.36 -31.50 0.40
N GLY A 35 3.12 -31.16 0.78
CA GLY A 35 2.70 -31.12 2.18
C GLY A 35 2.92 -29.76 2.85
N ASN A 36 2.49 -29.64 4.11
CA ASN A 36 2.32 -28.34 4.79
C ASN A 36 3.05 -28.29 6.14
N GLN A 37 3.95 -29.25 6.38
CA GLN A 37 4.74 -29.31 7.60
C GLN A 37 5.91 -28.36 7.48
N LEU A 38 5.99 -27.41 8.40
CA LEU A 38 7.11 -26.51 8.61
C LEU A 38 8.08 -27.13 9.61
N VAL A 39 9.36 -26.93 9.36
CA VAL A 39 10.47 -27.42 10.21
C VAL A 39 11.52 -26.33 10.33
N LEU A 40 12.25 -26.34 11.45
CA LEU A 40 13.47 -25.56 11.57
C LEU A 40 14.47 -26.09 10.53
N SER A 41 14.83 -25.27 9.56
CA SER A 41 15.75 -25.66 8.50
C SER A 41 17.18 -25.25 8.82
N LYS A 42 17.38 -24.03 9.32
CA LYS A 42 18.72 -23.51 9.68
C LYS A 42 18.65 -22.52 10.85
N THR A 43 19.79 -22.34 11.49
CA THR A 43 20.08 -21.27 12.45
C THR A 43 21.49 -20.76 12.19
N GLY A 44 21.82 -19.56 12.66
CA GLY A 44 23.17 -19.02 12.50
C GLY A 44 23.44 -17.82 13.39
N THR A 45 24.66 -17.30 13.24
CA THR A 45 25.28 -16.26 14.09
C THR A 45 25.80 -15.08 13.27
N GLY A 46 25.73 -15.15 11.94
CA GLY A 46 26.15 -14.11 10.99
C GLY A 46 25.08 -13.08 10.66
N GLY A 47 23.96 -13.06 11.41
CA GLY A 47 22.93 -12.05 11.29
C GLY A 47 22.20 -12.06 9.95
N LEU A 48 21.73 -10.88 9.55
CA LEU A 48 20.90 -10.72 8.36
C LEU A 48 21.63 -11.08 7.04
N PRO A 49 22.92 -10.75 6.82
CA PRO A 49 23.62 -11.13 5.60
C PRO A 49 23.75 -12.65 5.42
N GLU A 50 24.07 -13.38 6.48
CA GLU A 50 24.13 -14.84 6.45
C GLU A 50 22.75 -15.44 6.20
N LEU A 51 21.73 -14.95 6.90
CA LEU A 51 20.35 -15.37 6.68
C LEU A 51 19.91 -15.17 5.22
N ALA A 52 20.18 -14.00 4.62
CA ALA A 52 19.80 -13.72 3.24
C ALA A 52 20.48 -14.66 2.23
N ALA A 53 21.74 -15.03 2.49
CA ALA A 53 22.46 -16.01 1.68
C ALA A 53 21.76 -17.38 1.69
N GLU A 54 21.13 -17.74 2.82
CA GLU A 54 20.49 -19.05 3.04
C GLU A 54 19.05 -19.18 2.54
N LEU A 55 18.47 -18.10 1.99
CA LEU A 55 17.15 -18.13 1.38
C LEU A 55 17.17 -18.84 0.03
N ASP A 56 16.15 -19.67 -0.18
CA ASP A 56 15.93 -20.52 -1.34
C ASP A 56 14.82 -19.92 -2.22
N ASP A 57 15.16 -19.52 -3.44
CA ASP A 57 14.23 -18.90 -4.39
C ASP A 57 13.10 -19.85 -4.84
N SER A 58 13.21 -21.15 -4.58
CA SER A 58 12.17 -22.14 -4.90
C SER A 58 11.14 -22.34 -3.78
N GLN A 59 11.34 -21.72 -2.62
CA GLN A 59 10.52 -21.94 -1.42
C GLN A 59 9.88 -20.67 -0.87
N VAL A 60 8.80 -20.92 -0.12
CA VAL A 60 8.32 -19.98 0.89
C VAL A 60 9.00 -20.35 2.20
N GLN A 61 9.62 -19.37 2.84
CA GLN A 61 10.35 -19.56 4.10
C GLN A 61 10.02 -18.45 5.08
N TYR A 62 10.23 -18.73 6.36
CA TYR A 62 10.02 -17.76 7.43
C TYR A 62 11.28 -17.67 8.26
N ALA A 63 11.79 -16.46 8.46
CA ALA A 63 12.97 -16.27 9.27
C ALA A 63 12.70 -15.30 10.40
N TYR A 64 13.44 -15.46 11.49
CA TYR A 64 13.40 -14.54 12.61
C TYR A 64 14.82 -14.19 13.00
N VAL A 65 15.12 -12.90 13.02
CA VAL A 65 16.49 -12.39 13.12
C VAL A 65 16.58 -11.30 14.19
N ARG A 66 17.61 -11.42 15.02
CA ARG A 66 18.08 -10.43 16.00
C ARG A 66 18.98 -9.44 15.27
N VAL A 67 18.61 -8.17 15.33
CA VAL A 67 19.34 -7.06 14.72
C VAL A 67 19.80 -6.12 15.82
N GLU A 68 21.11 -5.92 15.90
CA GLU A 68 21.73 -4.99 16.83
C GLU A 68 22.19 -3.74 16.09
N TYR A 69 21.79 -2.57 16.58
CA TYR A 69 22.25 -1.31 16.01
C TYR A 69 22.50 -0.27 17.09
N ALA A 70 23.47 0.61 16.84
CA ALA A 70 23.71 1.77 17.69
C ALA A 70 22.61 2.82 17.47
N ASN A 71 22.06 3.35 18.56
CA ASN A 71 21.11 4.47 18.52
C ASN A 71 21.78 5.82 18.81
N ASP A 72 22.85 5.81 19.61
CA ASP A 72 23.75 6.93 19.90
C ASP A 72 25.15 6.38 20.23
N ALA A 73 26.09 7.23 20.65
CA ALA A 73 27.47 6.85 20.95
C ALA A 73 27.61 5.84 22.11
N GLU A 74 26.60 5.74 22.98
CA GLU A 74 26.67 4.97 24.24
C GLU A 74 25.63 3.83 24.32
N SER A 75 24.69 3.74 23.37
CA SER A 75 23.54 2.82 23.45
C SER A 75 23.38 1.94 22.20
N LYS A 76 23.67 0.65 22.33
CA LYS A 76 23.24 -0.41 21.39
C LYS A 76 21.82 -0.87 21.72
N ARG A 77 20.99 -1.05 20.70
CA ARG A 77 19.62 -1.56 20.82
C ARG A 77 19.51 -2.88 20.08
N VAL A 78 18.88 -3.84 20.76
CA VAL A 78 18.52 -5.14 20.19
C VAL A 78 17.05 -5.08 19.79
N LYS A 79 16.77 -5.44 18.54
CA LYS A 79 15.40 -5.59 18.03
C LYS A 79 15.32 -6.83 17.17
N PHE A 80 14.10 -7.27 16.90
CA PHE A 80 13.85 -8.48 16.12
C PHE A 80 13.00 -8.17 14.90
N ALA A 81 13.32 -8.82 13.79
CA ALA A 81 12.54 -8.78 12.57
C ALA A 81 12.03 -10.18 12.22
N LEU A 82 10.77 -10.25 11.79
CA LEU A 82 10.19 -11.44 11.17
C LEU A 82 10.25 -11.26 9.65
N VAL A 83 10.92 -12.18 8.96
CA VAL A 83 10.98 -12.19 7.50
C VAL A 83 10.02 -13.25 6.96
N VAL A 84 9.18 -12.86 6.01
CA VAL A 84 8.36 -13.77 5.20
C VAL A 84 8.95 -13.75 3.80
N TRP A 85 9.67 -14.82 3.45
CA TRP A 85 10.32 -14.98 2.15
C TRP A 85 9.39 -15.71 1.19
N ILE A 86 9.17 -15.14 0.00
CA ILE A 86 8.46 -15.79 -1.11
C ILE A 86 9.41 -15.85 -2.30
N GLY A 87 10.14 -16.96 -2.41
CA GLY A 87 11.09 -17.14 -3.49
C GLY A 87 10.44 -17.02 -4.87
N ALA A 88 11.13 -16.35 -5.81
CA ALA A 88 10.65 -16.07 -7.15
C ALA A 88 10.12 -17.33 -7.88
N ASN A 89 10.80 -18.46 -7.71
CA ASN A 89 10.54 -19.75 -8.34
C ASN A 89 9.57 -20.66 -7.55
N THR A 90 8.91 -20.12 -6.52
CA THR A 90 7.95 -20.90 -5.72
C THR A 90 6.67 -21.19 -6.52
N LYS A 91 6.15 -22.41 -6.42
CA LYS A 91 4.90 -22.83 -7.08
C LYS A 91 3.69 -21.97 -6.64
N VAL A 92 2.79 -21.67 -7.57
CA VAL A 92 1.60 -20.81 -7.35
C VAL A 92 0.75 -21.26 -6.14
N MET A 93 0.46 -22.56 -6.03
CA MET A 93 -0.31 -23.10 -4.91
C MET A 93 0.36 -22.94 -3.54
N ARG A 94 1.70 -22.87 -3.52
CA ARG A 94 2.48 -22.62 -2.31
C ARG A 94 2.39 -21.16 -1.89
N LYS A 95 2.51 -20.24 -2.87
CA LYS A 95 2.34 -18.79 -2.66
C LYS A 95 0.94 -18.46 -2.12
N ALA A 96 -0.10 -19.11 -2.63
CA ALA A 96 -1.49 -18.90 -2.18
C ALA A 96 -1.74 -19.24 -0.70
N ARG A 97 -0.90 -20.08 -0.08
CA ARG A 97 -1.06 -20.54 1.31
C ARG A 97 -0.27 -19.70 2.32
N VAL A 98 0.61 -18.81 1.86
CA VAL A 98 1.44 -17.94 2.71
C VAL A 98 0.58 -17.15 3.70
N SER A 99 -0.57 -16.61 3.26
CA SER A 99 -1.45 -15.79 4.12
C SER A 99 -1.98 -16.55 5.34
N ILE A 100 -2.22 -17.86 5.22
CA ILE A 100 -2.70 -18.71 6.31
C ILE A 100 -1.53 -19.11 7.22
N GLU A 101 -0.41 -19.51 6.64
CA GLU A 101 0.74 -20.06 7.38
C GLU A 101 1.56 -18.98 8.07
N ALA A 102 1.74 -17.82 7.44
CA ALA A 102 2.34 -16.65 8.07
C ALA A 102 1.56 -16.25 9.33
N GLY A 103 0.23 -16.40 9.35
CA GLY A 103 -0.57 -16.16 10.55
C GLY A 103 -0.25 -17.10 11.70
N ALA A 104 0.04 -18.38 11.42
CA ALA A 104 0.45 -19.34 12.44
C ALA A 104 1.88 -19.07 12.92
N VAL A 105 2.80 -18.74 12.00
CA VAL A 105 4.18 -18.35 12.33
C VAL A 105 4.21 -17.11 13.21
N LYS A 106 3.44 -16.07 12.89
CA LYS A 106 3.36 -14.83 13.70
C LYS A 106 2.86 -15.07 15.12
N LYS A 107 1.99 -16.07 15.34
CA LYS A 107 1.53 -16.44 16.68
C LYS A 107 2.64 -17.06 17.52
N VAL A 108 3.47 -17.90 16.90
CA VAL A 108 4.61 -18.54 17.57
C VAL A 108 5.76 -17.55 17.75
N LEU A 109 6.21 -16.94 16.66
CA LEU A 109 7.29 -15.95 16.62
C LEU A 109 6.71 -14.54 16.83
N SER A 110 6.09 -14.30 17.98
CA SER A 110 5.26 -13.12 18.23
C SER A 110 6.01 -11.84 18.59
N HIS A 111 7.24 -11.95 19.09
CA HIS A 111 8.02 -10.82 19.59
C HIS A 111 8.93 -10.21 18.52
N TYR A 112 8.38 -9.48 17.56
CA TYR A 112 9.17 -8.72 16.58
C TYR A 112 8.71 -7.26 16.50
N SER A 113 9.61 -6.37 16.08
CA SER A 113 9.32 -4.94 15.93
C SER A 113 8.91 -4.57 14.51
N VAL A 114 9.38 -5.33 13.52
CA VAL A 114 9.00 -5.17 12.11
C VAL A 114 8.83 -6.51 11.44
N GLN A 115 7.91 -6.59 10.50
CA GLN A 115 7.81 -7.68 9.54
C GLN A 115 8.40 -7.20 8.21
N VAL A 116 9.12 -8.08 7.54
CA VAL A 116 9.68 -7.87 6.21
C VAL A 116 9.12 -8.95 5.30
N ASP A 117 8.15 -8.59 4.47
CA ASP A 117 7.69 -9.45 3.38
C ASP A 117 8.64 -9.21 2.20
N ALA A 118 9.37 -10.26 1.80
CA ALA A 118 10.47 -10.18 0.83
C ALA A 118 10.32 -11.24 -0.26
N ASP A 119 10.58 -10.85 -1.51
CA ASP A 119 10.71 -11.76 -2.65
C ASP A 119 12.03 -11.57 -3.41
N ASP A 120 12.85 -10.59 -3.00
CA ASP A 120 14.22 -10.38 -3.44
C ASP A 120 15.17 -10.26 -2.23
N LYS A 121 16.36 -10.88 -2.31
CA LYS A 121 17.35 -10.85 -1.22
C LYS A 121 17.81 -9.43 -0.88
N ARG A 122 17.68 -8.48 -1.82
CA ARG A 122 17.95 -7.06 -1.62
C ARG A 122 16.97 -6.39 -0.64
N ASP A 123 15.79 -6.97 -0.42
CA ASP A 123 14.84 -6.51 0.60
C ASP A 123 15.36 -6.73 2.03
N LEU A 124 16.41 -7.55 2.17
CA LEU A 124 17.11 -7.86 3.41
C LEU A 124 18.39 -7.04 3.58
N ASP A 125 18.44 -5.85 3.00
CA ASP A 125 19.48 -4.87 3.31
C ASP A 125 19.41 -4.47 4.80
N GLU A 126 20.53 -4.64 5.49
CA GLU A 126 20.61 -4.42 6.94
C GLU A 126 20.37 -2.96 7.30
N ALA A 127 20.88 -2.01 6.51
CA ALA A 127 20.72 -0.59 6.79
C ALA A 127 19.26 -0.14 6.63
N GLU A 128 18.54 -0.69 5.64
CA GLU A 128 17.11 -0.42 5.47
C GLU A 128 16.28 -1.03 6.60
N ILE A 129 16.55 -2.27 7.00
CA ILE A 129 15.85 -2.91 8.11
C ILE A 129 16.11 -2.21 9.44
N VAL A 130 17.35 -1.80 9.71
CA VAL A 130 17.69 -0.97 10.88
C VAL A 130 16.91 0.35 10.87
N THR A 131 16.74 0.98 9.71
CA THR A 131 15.93 2.19 9.58
C THR A 131 14.47 1.95 9.95
N ARG A 132 13.88 0.83 9.50
CA ARG A 132 12.51 0.45 9.87
C ARG A 132 12.39 0.14 11.36
N LEU A 133 13.39 -0.54 11.94
CA LEU A 133 13.46 -0.87 13.36
C LEU A 133 13.58 0.37 14.25
N ARG A 134 14.35 1.38 13.85
CA ARG A 134 14.44 2.67 14.56
C ARG A 134 13.09 3.38 14.62
N LYS A 135 12.37 3.41 13.49
CA LYS A 135 11.02 3.99 13.42
C LYS A 135 10.01 3.26 14.30
N ALA A 136 10.08 1.93 14.36
CA ALA A 136 9.24 1.13 15.25
C ALA A 136 9.60 1.29 16.74
N GLY A 137 10.81 1.77 17.05
CA GLY A 137 11.32 1.93 18.41
C GLY A 137 11.04 3.27 19.09
N GLY A 138 10.47 4.26 18.38
CA GLY A 138 10.01 5.53 18.94
C GLY A 138 11.09 6.47 19.52
N ALA A 139 12.37 6.14 19.38
CA ALA A 139 13.48 6.92 19.94
C ALA A 139 14.38 7.46 18.82
N ASP A 140 13.95 8.52 18.16
CA ASP A 140 14.80 9.33 17.29
C ASP A 140 15.03 10.70 17.95
N TYR A 141 16.09 10.78 18.77
CA TYR A 141 16.49 12.01 19.49
C TYR A 141 17.73 12.68 18.89
N ASN A 142 18.25 12.22 17.76
CA ASN A 142 19.41 12.86 17.15
C ASN A 142 19.13 13.26 15.71
N GLY A 143 19.02 14.58 15.51
CA GLY A 143 18.96 15.23 14.22
C GLY A 143 20.13 14.83 13.32
N GLY A 144 19.88 13.88 12.44
CA GLY A 144 20.78 13.45 11.39
C GLY A 144 19.96 13.12 10.16
N ARG A 145 19.75 14.12 9.29
CA ARG A 145 19.02 14.04 8.03
C ARG A 145 19.42 12.79 7.23
N VAL A 146 18.49 11.84 7.09
CA VAL A 146 18.44 10.93 5.94
C VAL A 146 17.14 11.24 5.21
N LYS A 147 17.25 11.62 3.93
CA LYS A 147 16.14 11.99 3.07
C LYS A 147 15.19 10.80 2.87
N SER A 148 14.12 10.72 3.65
CA SER A 148 12.96 9.88 3.32
C SER A 148 11.85 10.79 2.79
N GLY A 149 11.83 11.01 1.47
CA GLY A 149 10.78 11.77 0.81
C GLY A 149 9.58 10.88 0.49
N ASN A 150 8.43 11.17 1.10
CA ASN A 150 7.13 10.80 0.53
C ASN A 150 7.01 11.50 -0.83
N GLY A 151 6.57 10.79 -1.87
CA GLY A 151 6.73 11.25 -3.24
C GLY A 151 5.62 12.18 -3.73
N ALA A 152 6.04 13.38 -4.14
CA ALA A 152 5.34 14.27 -5.06
C ALA A 152 6.44 14.85 -5.99
N TRP A 153 6.45 14.52 -7.28
CA TRP A 153 7.58 14.85 -8.18
C TRP A 153 7.11 15.12 -9.61
N ASN A 154 7.84 15.94 -10.39
CA ASN A 154 7.70 16.11 -11.85
C ASN A 154 9.08 16.24 -12.54
N HIS A 155 9.08 15.93 -13.85
CA HIS A 155 10.18 15.93 -14.83
C HIS A 155 10.52 17.38 -15.25
N LYS A 156 11.78 17.81 -15.40
CA LYS A 156 12.83 17.36 -16.32
C LYS A 156 14.21 17.46 -15.66
N GLY A 157 14.92 16.34 -15.57
CA GLY A 157 16.33 16.32 -15.16
C GLY A 157 16.60 16.81 -13.73
N GLY A 158 16.28 15.98 -12.74
CA GLY A 158 16.79 16.14 -11.38
C GLY A 158 15.77 16.70 -10.38
N ARG A 159 15.56 15.93 -9.31
CA ARG A 159 15.10 16.30 -7.95
C ARG A 159 14.30 17.61 -7.81
N ALA A 160 13.06 17.46 -7.35
CA ALA A 160 12.08 18.46 -6.88
C ALA A 160 11.22 19.09 -7.98
N SER A 161 9.89 19.15 -7.72
CA SER A 161 8.89 20.14 -8.20
C SER A 161 7.56 19.54 -8.72
N THR A 162 6.68 19.06 -7.83
CA THR A 162 5.22 19.36 -7.97
C THR A 162 4.76 20.38 -6.93
N CYS A 163 5.69 20.88 -6.12
CA CYS A 163 5.41 21.81 -5.04
C CYS A 163 5.78 23.26 -5.37
N ASN A 164 6.31 23.56 -6.57
CA ASN A 164 6.51 24.94 -6.98
C ASN A 164 5.27 25.47 -7.69
N THR A 165 4.20 25.61 -6.92
CA THR A 165 2.91 26.20 -7.29
C THR A 165 3.05 27.63 -7.85
N LYS A 166 4.14 28.33 -7.51
CA LYS A 166 4.46 29.67 -8.02
C LYS A 166 5.01 29.69 -9.45
N ASP A 167 5.66 28.62 -9.90
CA ASP A 167 6.28 28.59 -11.24
C ASP A 167 5.34 28.05 -12.32
N THR A 168 4.31 27.27 -11.95
CA THR A 168 3.30 26.71 -12.88
C THR A 168 1.89 27.27 -12.68
N GLY A 169 1.65 28.02 -11.60
CA GLY A 169 0.36 28.68 -11.33
C GLY A 169 -0.74 27.77 -10.73
N HIS A 170 -0.44 26.50 -10.45
CA HIS A 170 -1.40 25.57 -9.84
C HIS A 170 -1.31 25.58 -8.32
N GLN A 171 -2.44 25.52 -7.62
CA GLN A 171 -2.50 25.32 -6.17
C GLN A 171 -2.75 23.85 -5.84
N VAL A 172 -2.03 23.31 -4.84
CA VAL A 172 -2.13 21.90 -4.44
C VAL A 172 -2.48 21.81 -2.96
N VAL A 173 -3.61 21.18 -2.65
CA VAL A 173 -3.96 20.74 -1.30
C VAL A 173 -3.63 19.26 -1.16
N LEU A 174 -2.91 18.90 -0.11
CA LEU A 174 -2.54 17.51 0.17
C LEU A 174 -3.45 16.92 1.25
N HIS A 175 -3.50 15.59 1.27
CA HIS A 175 -4.08 14.82 2.37
C HIS A 175 -2.99 13.98 3.04
N ALA A 176 -3.07 13.86 4.36
CA ALA A 176 -2.23 12.95 5.15
C ALA A 176 -3.05 12.22 6.21
N ARG A 177 -2.68 10.97 6.51
CA ARG A 177 -3.44 10.13 7.47
C ARG A 177 -3.39 10.62 8.92
N ASN A 178 -2.35 11.38 9.29
CA ASN A 178 -2.11 11.87 10.65
C ASN A 178 -1.11 13.03 10.63
N ALA A 179 -0.96 13.71 11.76
CA ALA A 179 -0.11 14.90 11.90
C ALA A 179 1.36 14.66 11.51
N ASP A 180 1.91 13.48 11.79
CA ASP A 180 3.30 13.16 11.44
C ASP A 180 3.45 13.05 9.92
N ARG A 181 2.50 12.37 9.26
CA ARG A 181 2.46 12.29 7.80
C ARG A 181 2.18 13.64 7.16
N ALA A 182 1.45 14.53 7.83
CA ALA A 182 1.22 15.88 7.34
C ALA A 182 2.53 16.68 7.33
N ARG A 183 3.33 16.57 8.39
CA ARG A 183 4.68 17.17 8.44
C ARG A 183 5.60 16.60 7.36
N ASP A 184 5.59 15.27 7.16
CA ASP A 184 6.35 14.63 6.08
C ASP A 184 5.92 15.16 4.70
N ALA A 185 4.61 15.29 4.48
CA ALA A 185 4.03 15.75 3.21
C ALA A 185 4.39 17.22 2.94
N LEU A 186 4.30 18.09 3.94
CA LEU A 186 4.68 19.50 3.82
C LEU A 186 6.20 19.66 3.59
N ALA A 187 7.02 18.83 4.25
CA ALA A 187 8.47 18.83 4.01
C ALA A 187 8.83 18.38 2.59
N ALA A 188 8.09 17.41 2.03
CA ALA A 188 8.25 16.97 0.65
C ALA A 188 7.67 17.96 -0.37
N CYS A 189 6.65 18.72 0.02
CA CYS A 189 5.93 19.67 -0.82
C CYS A 189 5.78 21.04 -0.12
N PRO A 190 6.86 21.84 0.03
CA PRO A 190 6.81 23.08 0.81
C PRO A 190 5.89 24.18 0.25
N GLY A 191 5.51 24.10 -1.03
CA GLY A 191 4.57 25.04 -1.66
C GLY A 191 3.14 24.50 -1.80
N ALA A 192 2.78 23.43 -1.10
CA ALA A 192 1.38 23.04 -0.93
C ALA A 192 0.60 24.18 -0.23
N GLU A 193 -0.63 24.42 -0.68
CA GLU A 193 -1.54 25.43 -0.10
C GLU A 193 -1.97 25.00 1.31
N ALA A 194 -2.29 23.72 1.47
CA ALA A 194 -2.69 23.14 2.75
C ALA A 194 -2.40 21.63 2.80
N VAL A 195 -2.38 21.08 4.00
CA VAL A 195 -2.37 19.63 4.24
C VAL A 195 -3.51 19.27 5.18
N LEU A 196 -4.54 18.64 4.65
CA LEU A 196 -5.68 18.14 5.42
C LEU A 196 -5.33 16.81 6.09
N VAL A 197 -5.81 16.59 7.31
CA VAL A 197 -5.43 15.43 8.13
C VAL A 197 -6.64 14.60 8.48
N ALA A 198 -6.71 13.37 7.97
CA ALA A 198 -7.79 12.44 8.29
C ALA A 198 -7.38 10.99 8.02
N ASP A 199 -7.79 10.06 8.88
CA ASP A 199 -7.61 8.63 8.65
C ASP A 199 -8.73 8.08 7.76
N LEU A 200 -8.40 7.72 6.51
CA LEU A 200 -9.36 7.17 5.55
C LEU A 200 -9.90 5.78 5.91
N SER A 201 -9.45 5.17 7.01
CA SER A 201 -10.09 3.99 7.61
C SER A 201 -11.29 4.34 8.50
N SER A 202 -11.56 5.64 8.71
CA SER A 202 -12.73 6.19 9.38
C SER A 202 -13.70 6.83 8.38
N ILE A 203 -14.95 6.38 8.34
CA ILE A 203 -16.02 6.98 7.54
C ILE A 203 -16.25 8.42 8.01
N ASP A 204 -16.29 8.65 9.32
CA ASP A 204 -16.57 9.96 9.90
C ASP A 204 -15.44 10.95 9.62
N GLU A 205 -14.17 10.54 9.74
CA GLU A 205 -13.05 11.41 9.37
C GLU A 205 -12.99 11.65 7.86
N THR A 206 -13.41 10.69 7.04
CA THR A 206 -13.51 10.90 5.57
C THR A 206 -14.61 11.89 5.22
N LYS A 207 -15.75 11.85 5.92
CA LYS A 207 -16.83 12.85 5.79
C LYS A 207 -16.35 14.24 6.24
N ALA A 208 -15.66 14.32 7.38
CA ALA A 208 -15.09 15.57 7.87
C ALA A 208 -14.03 16.14 6.91
N LEU A 209 -13.16 15.28 6.36
CA LEU A 209 -12.18 15.65 5.34
C LEU A 209 -12.83 16.27 4.11
N ALA A 210 -13.94 15.69 3.62
CA ALA A 210 -14.67 16.25 2.49
C ALA A 210 -15.23 17.65 2.80
N ALA A 211 -15.74 17.86 4.03
CA ALA A 211 -16.24 19.15 4.48
C ALA A 211 -15.11 20.20 4.56
N GLU A 212 -13.99 19.87 5.22
CA GLU A 212 -12.80 20.74 5.31
C GLU A 212 -12.24 21.08 3.92
N ALA A 213 -12.20 20.10 3.00
CA ALA A 213 -11.75 20.34 1.64
C ALA A 213 -12.67 21.33 0.90
N ASN A 214 -13.99 21.22 1.07
CA ASN A 214 -14.94 22.14 0.46
C ASN A 214 -14.81 23.58 0.97
N GLU A 215 -14.31 23.78 2.19
CA GLU A 215 -14.02 25.13 2.72
C GLU A 215 -12.81 25.78 2.04
N LEU A 216 -11.86 24.99 1.54
CA LEU A 216 -10.66 25.47 0.86
C LEU A 216 -10.89 25.77 -0.63
N GLY A 217 -11.91 25.18 -1.25
CA GLY A 217 -12.40 25.67 -2.52
C GLY A 217 -13.32 24.72 -3.28
N PRO A 218 -13.80 25.14 -4.47
CA PRO A 218 -13.98 24.19 -5.54
C PRO A 218 -12.61 23.78 -6.10
N TYR A 219 -12.41 22.49 -6.33
CA TYR A 219 -11.19 21.95 -6.94
C TYR A 219 -11.36 21.76 -8.45
N ASP A 220 -10.31 22.06 -9.23
CA ASP A 220 -10.30 21.70 -10.65
C ASP A 220 -10.16 20.19 -10.86
N ALA A 221 -9.32 19.54 -10.04
CA ALA A 221 -9.08 18.11 -10.10
C ALA A 221 -8.97 17.51 -8.69
N ILE A 222 -9.53 16.31 -8.50
CA ILE A 222 -9.37 15.50 -7.29
C ILE A 222 -8.70 14.18 -7.69
N ILE A 223 -7.60 13.84 -7.02
CA ILE A 223 -6.84 12.60 -7.25
C ILE A 223 -6.96 11.70 -6.02
N HIS A 224 -7.69 10.60 -6.18
CA HIS A 224 -7.83 9.53 -5.18
C HIS A 224 -6.60 8.62 -5.20
N ASN A 225 -5.46 9.15 -4.73
CA ASN A 225 -4.17 8.46 -4.72
C ASN A 225 -3.90 7.65 -3.44
N ALA A 226 -4.51 8.03 -2.32
CA ALA A 226 -4.30 7.33 -1.06
C ALA A 226 -4.71 5.85 -1.19
N GLY A 227 -3.84 4.95 -0.73
CA GLY A 227 -4.09 3.52 -0.81
C GLY A 227 -3.20 2.73 0.15
N VAL A 228 -3.72 1.57 0.57
CA VAL A 228 -2.96 0.55 1.31
C VAL A 228 -2.80 -0.70 0.45
N PHE A 229 -1.78 -1.48 0.76
CA PHE A 229 -1.41 -2.68 0.00
C PHE A 229 -1.85 -3.97 0.73
N LEU A 230 -1.42 -5.11 0.19
CA LEU A 230 -1.69 -6.45 0.72
C LEU A 230 -1.36 -6.56 2.22
N GLY A 231 -2.12 -7.40 2.93
CA GLY A 231 -1.98 -7.62 4.38
C GLY A 231 -2.96 -6.79 5.23
N MET A 232 -3.72 -5.90 4.60
CA MET A 232 -4.74 -5.06 5.26
C MET A 232 -6.18 -5.55 5.03
N GLU A 233 -6.37 -6.70 4.38
CA GLU A 233 -7.68 -7.29 4.05
C GLU A 233 -8.49 -7.67 5.30
N ARG A 234 -7.80 -8.02 6.40
CA ARG A 234 -8.42 -8.46 7.66
C ARG A 234 -8.16 -7.52 8.83
N VAL A 235 -7.45 -6.42 8.58
CA VAL A 235 -7.16 -5.42 9.61
C VAL A 235 -8.33 -4.45 9.65
N LEU A 236 -9.01 -4.37 10.79
CA LEU A 236 -10.13 -3.44 10.95
C LEU A 236 -9.61 -2.02 11.17
N GLY A 237 -10.18 -1.09 10.41
CA GLY A 237 -9.99 0.34 10.56
C GLY A 237 -10.81 0.93 11.69
N LYS A 238 -10.75 2.26 11.84
CA LYS A 238 -11.51 2.98 12.88
C LYS A 238 -13.03 2.81 12.77
N SER A 239 -13.55 2.56 11.57
CA SER A 239 -14.98 2.29 11.35
C SER A 239 -15.40 0.84 11.65
N GLY A 240 -14.48 -0.01 12.13
CA GLY A 240 -14.74 -1.45 12.29
C GLY A 240 -14.86 -2.22 10.97
N LEU A 241 -14.49 -1.59 9.84
CA LEU A 241 -14.49 -2.19 8.50
C LEU A 241 -13.06 -2.58 8.08
N PRO A 242 -12.89 -3.57 7.19
CA PRO A 242 -11.58 -3.89 6.63
C PRO A 242 -10.87 -2.67 6.04
N THR A 243 -9.65 -2.41 6.49
CA THR A 243 -8.89 -1.20 6.16
C THR A 243 -8.62 -1.10 4.67
N LEU A 244 -8.30 -2.23 4.02
CA LEU A 244 -8.06 -2.26 2.59
C LEU A 244 -9.28 -1.76 1.79
N PHE A 245 -10.45 -2.33 2.04
CA PHE A 245 -11.70 -1.90 1.41
C PHE A 245 -12.02 -0.44 1.72
N THR A 246 -11.92 -0.05 3.00
CA THR A 246 -12.31 1.29 3.45
C THR A 246 -11.46 2.36 2.80
N VAL A 247 -10.14 2.18 2.79
CA VAL A 247 -9.20 3.17 2.22
C VAL A 247 -9.21 3.15 0.70
N ASN A 248 -9.19 1.98 0.05
CA ASN A 248 -9.00 1.89 -1.40
C ASN A 248 -10.29 2.04 -2.20
N THR A 249 -11.47 1.77 -1.61
CA THR A 249 -12.76 1.78 -2.31
C THR A 249 -13.75 2.75 -1.68
N LEU A 250 -14.02 2.64 -0.38
CA LEU A 250 -15.07 3.45 0.26
C LEU A 250 -14.70 4.92 0.36
N ALA A 251 -13.45 5.24 0.68
CA ALA A 251 -12.99 6.63 0.78
C ALA A 251 -13.03 7.40 -0.55
N PRO A 252 -12.53 6.86 -1.69
CA PRO A 252 -12.70 7.50 -3.01
C PRO A 252 -14.17 7.77 -3.36
N TYR A 253 -15.06 6.83 -3.05
CA TYR A 253 -16.50 7.00 -3.23
C TYR A 253 -17.05 8.15 -2.36
N LEU A 254 -16.76 8.14 -1.06
CA LEU A 254 -17.24 9.16 -0.12
C LEU A 254 -16.78 10.56 -0.52
N LEU A 255 -15.47 10.71 -0.79
CA LEU A 255 -14.89 11.98 -1.19
C LEU A 255 -15.50 12.48 -2.50
N THR A 256 -15.74 11.60 -3.47
CA THR A 256 -16.40 11.98 -4.73
C THR A 256 -17.84 12.44 -4.51
N CYS A 257 -18.59 11.79 -3.63
CA CYS A 257 -19.98 12.13 -3.38
C CYS A 257 -20.15 13.41 -2.54
N LEU A 258 -19.21 13.71 -1.64
CA LEU A 258 -19.34 14.76 -0.63
C LEU A 258 -18.58 16.05 -0.97
N MET A 259 -17.54 15.97 -1.79
CA MET A 259 -16.81 17.16 -2.22
C MET A 259 -17.56 17.89 -3.34
N ALA A 260 -17.37 19.21 -3.42
CA ALA A 260 -17.87 20.03 -4.50
C ALA A 260 -17.38 19.47 -5.84
N ARG A 261 -18.31 19.26 -6.78
CA ARG A 261 -18.05 18.58 -8.05
C ARG A 261 -16.86 19.24 -8.78
N PRO A 262 -15.73 18.52 -8.97
CA PRO A 262 -14.57 19.07 -9.64
C PRO A 262 -14.75 19.04 -11.16
N LYS A 263 -13.84 19.66 -11.90
CA LYS A 263 -13.78 19.46 -13.36
C LYS A 263 -13.28 18.06 -13.70
N ARG A 264 -12.44 17.46 -12.83
CA ARG A 264 -11.81 16.15 -13.06
C ARG A 264 -11.69 15.29 -11.81
N LEU A 265 -11.86 13.98 -11.99
CA LEU A 265 -11.65 12.93 -11.00
C LEU A 265 -10.62 11.94 -11.53
N VAL A 266 -9.66 11.56 -10.69
CA VAL A 266 -8.66 10.55 -11.02
C VAL A 266 -8.63 9.48 -9.93
N TYR A 267 -8.90 8.23 -10.29
CA TYR A 267 -8.90 7.09 -9.39
C TYR A 267 -7.66 6.22 -9.61
N VAL A 268 -6.83 6.04 -8.59
CA VAL A 268 -5.61 5.22 -8.72
C VAL A 268 -5.94 3.73 -8.62
N SER A 269 -5.89 3.07 -9.78
CA SER A 269 -6.06 1.63 -9.97
C SER A 269 -4.70 0.91 -10.05
N SER A 270 -4.66 -0.24 -10.73
CA SER A 270 -3.49 -1.08 -11.02
C SER A 270 -3.88 -2.11 -12.08
N SER A 271 -2.95 -2.60 -12.89
CA SER A 271 -3.14 -3.77 -13.78
C SER A 271 -3.71 -5.00 -13.08
N MET A 272 -3.52 -5.14 -11.76
CA MET A 272 -4.15 -6.18 -10.94
C MET A 272 -5.69 -6.14 -10.95
N HIS A 273 -6.32 -5.03 -11.36
CA HIS A 273 -7.77 -4.93 -11.51
C HIS A 273 -8.33 -5.96 -12.51
N THR A 274 -7.51 -6.42 -13.46
CA THR A 274 -7.90 -7.42 -14.47
C THR A 274 -8.25 -8.78 -13.87
N GLY A 275 -7.67 -9.11 -12.70
CA GLY A 275 -8.02 -10.30 -11.91
C GLY A 275 -8.96 -10.01 -10.74
N GLY A 276 -9.50 -8.79 -10.65
CA GLY A 276 -10.42 -8.40 -9.59
C GLY A 276 -11.82 -8.96 -9.82
N HIS A 277 -12.54 -9.15 -8.71
CA HIS A 277 -13.95 -9.49 -8.70
C HIS A 277 -14.73 -8.28 -8.17
N PRO A 278 -15.89 -7.95 -8.74
CA PRO A 278 -16.67 -6.77 -8.33
C PRO A 278 -17.25 -6.99 -6.93
N ASN A 279 -17.48 -8.24 -6.54
CA ASN A 279 -18.10 -8.64 -5.26
C ASN A 279 -19.45 -7.94 -4.98
N THR A 280 -20.08 -7.33 -6.00
CA THR A 280 -21.38 -6.66 -5.91
C THR A 280 -22.53 -7.62 -6.13
N ASN A 281 -23.71 -7.28 -5.60
CA ASN A 281 -24.91 -8.11 -5.57
C ASN A 281 -24.66 -9.48 -4.89
N THR A 282 -23.79 -9.45 -3.88
CA THR A 282 -23.45 -10.60 -3.05
C THR A 282 -23.76 -10.29 -1.58
N LYS A 283 -23.34 -11.15 -0.65
CA LYS A 283 -23.44 -10.80 0.78
C LYS A 283 -22.50 -9.63 1.06
N ARG A 284 -22.95 -8.61 1.79
CA ARG A 284 -22.14 -7.47 2.28
C ARG A 284 -20.74 -7.89 2.76
N GLU A 285 -20.64 -9.05 3.39
CA GLU A 285 -19.39 -9.66 3.85
C GLU A 285 -18.35 -9.88 2.75
N GLN A 286 -18.76 -10.22 1.53
CA GLN A 286 -17.87 -10.46 0.39
C GLN A 286 -17.30 -9.15 -0.15
N LEU A 287 -18.13 -8.11 -0.30
CA LEU A 287 -17.65 -6.78 -0.67
C LEU A 287 -16.65 -6.26 0.38
N LEU A 288 -16.96 -6.38 1.66
CA LEU A 288 -16.04 -5.99 2.74
C LEU A 288 -14.75 -6.82 2.73
N GLY A 289 -14.83 -8.10 2.38
CA GLY A 289 -13.71 -9.04 2.26
C GLY A 289 -12.90 -8.94 0.97
N SER A 290 -13.05 -7.85 0.20
CA SER A 290 -12.38 -7.62 -1.08
C SER A 290 -10.86 -7.75 -0.99
N ALA A 291 -10.27 -8.46 -1.96
CA ALA A 291 -8.84 -8.50 -2.16
C ALA A 291 -8.33 -7.19 -2.77
N TYR A 292 -7.01 -7.00 -2.80
CA TYR A 292 -6.41 -5.80 -3.40
C TYR A 292 -6.82 -5.61 -4.86
N SER A 293 -6.79 -6.67 -5.67
CA SER A 293 -7.25 -6.67 -7.07
C SER A 293 -8.70 -6.17 -7.22
N ASP A 294 -9.57 -6.58 -6.31
CA ASP A 294 -10.98 -6.21 -6.29
C ASP A 294 -11.11 -4.70 -6.01
N THR A 295 -10.38 -4.17 -5.03
CA THR A 295 -10.39 -2.71 -4.75
C THR A 295 -9.87 -1.88 -5.92
N LYS A 296 -8.94 -2.43 -6.71
CA LYS A 296 -8.43 -1.75 -7.91
C LYS A 296 -9.43 -1.84 -9.06
N LEU A 297 -10.20 -2.92 -9.18
CA LEU A 297 -11.35 -3.00 -10.08
C LEU A 297 -12.44 -1.99 -9.70
N HIS A 298 -12.76 -1.85 -8.41
CA HIS A 298 -13.73 -0.86 -7.94
C HIS A 298 -13.35 0.56 -8.36
N ASN A 299 -12.06 0.93 -8.33
CA ASN A 299 -11.61 2.24 -8.78
C ASN A 299 -11.84 2.48 -10.29
N VAL A 300 -11.72 1.45 -11.12
CA VAL A 300 -12.09 1.55 -12.56
C VAL A 300 -13.60 1.70 -12.71
N MET A 301 -14.38 0.90 -11.97
CA MET A 301 -15.84 0.96 -11.98
C MET A 301 -16.35 2.33 -11.52
N LEU A 302 -15.80 2.89 -10.44
CA LEU A 302 -16.12 4.24 -9.95
C LEU A 302 -15.81 5.30 -11.00
N ALA A 303 -14.64 5.24 -11.64
CA ALA A 303 -14.27 6.18 -12.69
C ALA A 303 -15.28 6.17 -13.85
N GLN A 304 -15.70 4.99 -14.31
CA GLN A 304 -16.68 4.84 -15.39
C GLN A 304 -18.10 5.22 -14.97
N ALA A 305 -18.51 4.90 -13.74
CA ALA A 305 -19.82 5.25 -13.21
C ALA A 305 -20.00 6.77 -13.11
N PHE A 306 -18.99 7.47 -12.57
CA PHE A 306 -19.02 8.93 -12.47
C PHE A 306 -18.80 9.63 -13.82
N ALA A 307 -18.09 9.02 -14.77
CA ALA A 307 -18.05 9.53 -16.15
C ALA A 307 -19.44 9.50 -16.81
N ARG A 308 -20.22 8.42 -16.59
CA ARG A 308 -21.60 8.31 -17.07
C ARG A 308 -22.53 9.32 -16.40
N ARG A 309 -22.47 9.43 -15.07
CA ARG A 309 -23.35 10.32 -14.28
C ARG A 309 -23.03 11.79 -14.49
N TRP A 310 -21.75 12.14 -14.60
CA TRP A 310 -21.29 13.52 -14.74
C TRP A 310 -20.62 13.75 -16.09
N PRO A 311 -21.38 13.86 -17.20
CA PRO A 311 -20.82 13.94 -18.55
C PRO A 311 -19.97 15.19 -18.82
N LYS A 312 -20.02 16.20 -17.92
CA LYS A 312 -19.17 17.41 -18.00
C LYS A 312 -17.89 17.32 -17.14
N VAL A 313 -17.71 16.23 -16.40
CA VAL A 313 -16.56 15.98 -15.54
C VAL A 313 -15.68 14.91 -16.19
N GLY A 314 -14.39 15.21 -16.35
CA GLY A 314 -13.43 14.21 -16.78
C GLY A 314 -13.16 13.22 -15.64
N SER A 315 -13.70 12.01 -15.71
CA SER A 315 -13.51 10.99 -14.67
C SER A 315 -12.68 9.82 -15.22
N TYR A 316 -11.54 9.53 -14.61
CA TYR A 316 -10.53 8.63 -15.17
C TYR A 316 -9.99 7.66 -14.13
N SER A 317 -9.53 6.49 -14.56
CA SER A 317 -8.74 5.58 -13.74
C SER A 317 -7.33 5.45 -14.30
N VAL A 318 -6.35 5.25 -13.42
CA VAL A 318 -4.94 5.18 -13.81
C VAL A 318 -4.23 4.04 -13.10
N ASP A 319 -3.48 3.24 -13.85
CA ASP A 319 -2.40 2.43 -13.28
C ASP A 319 -1.10 3.19 -13.47
N PRO A 320 -0.44 3.63 -12.37
CA PRO A 320 0.82 4.36 -12.45
C PRO A 320 2.00 3.48 -12.88
N GLY A 321 1.76 2.18 -13.14
CA GLY A 321 2.76 1.19 -13.45
C GLY A 321 3.43 0.64 -12.20
N TRP A 322 4.19 -0.44 -12.39
CA TRP A 322 5.06 -0.94 -11.32
C TRP A 322 6.32 -0.06 -11.27
N VAL A 323 6.23 1.01 -10.47
CA VAL A 323 7.28 2.03 -10.33
C VAL A 323 7.90 2.03 -8.93
N PRO A 324 9.19 2.46 -8.79
CA PRO A 324 9.90 2.46 -7.52
C PRO A 324 9.26 3.35 -6.44
N THR A 325 8.35 2.77 -5.66
CA THR A 325 7.64 3.41 -4.54
C THR A 325 7.70 2.49 -3.33
N LYS A 326 7.23 2.96 -2.16
CA LYS A 326 7.10 2.07 -0.99
C LYS A 326 6.23 0.84 -1.29
N MET A 327 5.24 0.99 -2.17
CA MET A 327 4.34 -0.09 -2.57
C MET A 327 4.92 -0.95 -3.72
N GLY A 328 5.65 -0.34 -4.65
CA GLY A 328 6.27 -1.05 -5.78
C GLY A 328 7.64 -1.69 -5.48
N GLY A 329 8.34 -1.25 -4.43
CA GLY A 329 9.70 -1.69 -4.16
C GLY A 329 10.75 -1.04 -5.08
N PRO A 330 12.03 -1.01 -4.70
CA PRO A 330 13.09 -0.32 -5.45
C PRO A 330 13.45 -0.99 -6.79
N SER A 331 13.06 -2.26 -6.98
CA SER A 331 13.34 -3.07 -8.17
C SER A 331 12.30 -2.92 -9.29
N ALA A 332 11.25 -2.13 -9.07
CA ALA A 332 10.15 -1.99 -9.99
C ALA A 332 10.65 -1.43 -11.36
N PRO A 333 10.28 -2.06 -12.49
CA PRO A 333 10.91 -1.81 -13.79
C PRO A 333 10.44 -0.51 -14.46
N GLY A 334 9.32 0.05 -14.02
CA GLY A 334 8.76 1.30 -14.55
C GLY A 334 9.51 2.53 -14.08
N ARG A 335 9.39 3.62 -14.83
CA ARG A 335 9.92 4.92 -14.43
C ARG A 335 8.86 5.68 -13.65
N VAL A 336 9.23 6.26 -12.52
CA VAL A 336 8.31 7.06 -11.70
C VAL A 336 7.76 8.25 -12.51
N GLU A 337 8.56 8.79 -13.42
CA GLU A 337 8.18 9.89 -14.32
C GLU A 337 6.98 9.55 -15.21
N ASP A 338 6.90 8.31 -15.71
CA ASP A 338 5.81 7.90 -16.62
C ASP A 338 4.45 7.90 -15.89
N GLY A 339 4.45 7.51 -14.62
CA GLY A 339 3.28 7.60 -13.76
C GLY A 339 2.86 9.06 -13.49
N ILE A 340 3.83 9.93 -13.23
CA ILE A 340 3.60 11.37 -12.99
C ILE A 340 3.00 12.05 -14.21
N ASP A 341 3.58 11.84 -15.39
CA ASP A 341 3.10 12.45 -16.63
C ASP A 341 1.64 12.07 -16.88
N THR A 342 1.27 10.83 -16.55
CA THR A 342 -0.11 10.36 -16.63
C THR A 342 -1.01 11.14 -15.65
N PHE A 343 -0.60 11.30 -14.38
CA PHE A 343 -1.36 12.07 -13.40
C PHE A 343 -1.57 13.53 -13.82
N VAL A 344 -0.53 14.19 -14.30
CA VAL A 344 -0.58 15.59 -14.74
C VAL A 344 -1.49 15.73 -15.95
N MET A 345 -1.33 14.89 -16.97
CA MET A 345 -2.18 14.87 -18.15
C MET A 345 -3.66 14.71 -17.77
N LEU A 346 -3.99 13.77 -16.87
CA LEU A 346 -5.37 13.54 -16.42
C LEU A 346 -5.92 14.71 -15.59
N ALA A 347 -5.12 15.31 -14.71
CA ALA A 347 -5.53 16.44 -13.88
C ALA A 347 -5.74 17.73 -14.70
N LEU A 348 -4.95 17.92 -15.76
CA LEU A 348 -5.09 19.05 -16.70
C LEU A 348 -6.13 18.78 -17.79
N GLY A 349 -6.51 17.51 -18.00
CA GLY A 349 -7.40 17.07 -19.08
C GLY A 349 -6.79 17.28 -20.46
N GLU A 350 -5.49 17.04 -20.56
CA GLU A 350 -4.72 17.17 -21.79
C GLU A 350 -4.56 15.81 -22.47
N GLY A 351 -4.02 15.80 -23.69
CA GLY A 351 -3.80 14.56 -24.45
C GLY A 351 -5.10 13.74 -24.56
N GLU A 352 -4.95 12.43 -24.45
CA GLU A 352 -6.07 11.48 -24.56
C GLU A 352 -7.17 11.70 -23.50
N ALA A 353 -6.85 12.32 -22.36
CA ALA A 353 -7.85 12.65 -21.34
C ALA A 353 -8.97 13.57 -21.88
N SER A 354 -8.65 14.43 -22.85
CA SER A 354 -9.59 15.42 -23.39
C SER A 354 -10.76 14.82 -24.19
N TRP A 355 -10.65 13.58 -24.67
CA TRP A 355 -11.71 12.89 -25.43
C TRP A 355 -12.12 11.53 -24.88
N SER A 356 -11.53 11.07 -23.77
CA SER A 356 -11.77 9.74 -23.20
C SER A 356 -12.23 9.74 -21.73
N PRO A 357 -13.35 10.42 -21.38
CA PRO A 357 -13.94 10.28 -20.05
C PRO A 357 -14.34 8.82 -19.80
N GLY A 358 -14.09 8.33 -18.59
CA GLY A 358 -14.24 6.92 -18.21
C GLY A 358 -13.06 6.04 -18.60
N GLY A 359 -12.02 6.60 -19.23
CA GLY A 359 -10.85 5.85 -19.67
C GLY A 359 -10.00 5.29 -18.53
N TYR A 360 -9.35 4.17 -18.80
CA TYR A 360 -8.29 3.58 -17.99
C TYR A 360 -6.94 3.87 -18.65
N PHE A 361 -5.99 4.44 -17.90
CA PHE A 361 -4.74 4.96 -18.45
C PHE A 361 -3.52 4.28 -17.87
N VAL A 362 -2.53 4.06 -18.74
CA VAL A 362 -1.18 3.56 -18.40
C VAL A 362 -0.18 4.31 -19.29
N ASN A 363 0.83 4.93 -18.68
CA ASN A 363 1.89 5.67 -19.40
C ASN A 363 1.32 6.67 -20.42
N SER A 364 0.39 7.52 -19.96
CA SER A 364 -0.30 8.55 -20.74
C SER A 364 -1.10 8.06 -21.96
N GLN A 365 -1.38 6.76 -22.03
CA GLN A 365 -2.20 6.17 -23.09
C GLN A 365 -3.41 5.46 -22.49
N GLN A 366 -4.55 5.59 -23.15
CA GLN A 366 -5.73 4.82 -22.83
C GLN A 366 -5.47 3.34 -23.14
N ARG A 367 -5.88 2.49 -22.21
CA ARG A 367 -5.86 1.03 -22.32
C ARG A 367 -7.25 0.49 -22.10
N GLN A 368 -7.50 -0.70 -22.62
CA GLN A 368 -8.74 -1.40 -22.31
C GLN A 368 -8.69 -1.89 -20.85
N PRO A 369 -9.67 -1.53 -19.99
CA PRO A 369 -9.78 -2.13 -18.67
C PRO A 369 -10.35 -3.56 -18.75
N SER A 370 -10.46 -4.21 -17.60
CA SER A 370 -11.26 -5.43 -17.45
C SER A 370 -12.68 -5.22 -18.01
N PRO A 371 -13.21 -6.14 -18.85
CA PRO A 371 -14.59 -6.06 -19.35
C PRO A 371 -15.64 -6.03 -18.22
N VAL A 372 -15.32 -6.60 -17.05
CA VAL A 372 -16.17 -6.56 -15.87
C VAL A 372 -16.43 -5.13 -15.41
N ALA A 373 -15.43 -4.26 -15.54
CA ALA A 373 -15.57 -2.86 -15.14
C ALA A 373 -16.62 -2.14 -15.99
N GLU A 374 -16.78 -2.50 -17.26
CA GLU A 374 -17.66 -1.84 -18.23
C GLU A 374 -19.16 -2.12 -18.02
N SER A 375 -19.53 -3.07 -17.16
CA SER A 375 -20.94 -3.35 -16.85
C SER A 375 -21.55 -2.22 -16.03
N VAL A 376 -22.52 -1.54 -16.64
CA VAL A 376 -23.35 -0.48 -16.02
C VAL A 376 -24.06 -1.02 -14.78
N GLU A 377 -24.57 -2.24 -14.85
CA GLU A 377 -25.30 -2.89 -13.77
C GLU A 377 -24.39 -3.12 -12.56
N LEU A 378 -23.18 -3.66 -12.75
CA LEU A 378 -22.23 -3.87 -11.67
C LEU A 378 -21.74 -2.54 -11.07
N GLN A 379 -21.54 -1.52 -11.91
CA GLN A 379 -21.20 -0.19 -11.44
C GLN A 379 -22.29 0.42 -10.54
N ASP A 380 -23.57 0.34 -10.96
CA ASP A 380 -24.68 0.89 -10.17
C ASP A 380 -24.94 0.06 -8.89
N GLN A 381 -24.70 -1.25 -8.93
CA GLN A 381 -24.71 -2.09 -7.72
C GLN A 381 -23.61 -1.68 -6.74
N LEU A 382 -22.38 -1.45 -7.22
CA LEU A 382 -21.28 -0.97 -6.38
C LEU A 382 -21.66 0.35 -5.70
N LEU A 383 -22.18 1.31 -6.45
CA LEU A 383 -22.60 2.60 -5.90
C LEU A 383 -23.72 2.46 -4.85
N THR A 384 -24.64 1.51 -5.04
CA THR A 384 -25.74 1.23 -4.11
C THR A 384 -25.22 0.63 -2.80
N GLU A 385 -24.36 -0.39 -2.89
CA GLU A 385 -23.80 -1.04 -1.70
C GLU A 385 -22.88 -0.10 -0.91
N LEU A 386 -22.08 0.73 -1.60
CA LEU A 386 -21.27 1.76 -0.96
C LEU A 386 -22.16 2.83 -0.27
N ALA A 387 -23.31 3.17 -0.86
CA ALA A 387 -24.27 4.07 -0.23
C ALA A 387 -24.85 3.47 1.05
N GLU A 388 -25.24 2.20 1.03
CA GLU A 388 -25.78 1.49 2.20
C GLU A 388 -24.74 1.35 3.33
N ILE A 389 -23.47 1.13 2.99
CA ILE A 389 -22.40 1.02 3.98
C ILE A 389 -22.09 2.36 4.64
N SER A 390 -22.14 3.45 3.88
CA SER A 390 -21.67 4.77 4.33
C SER A 390 -22.77 5.76 4.72
N ASP A 391 -24.02 5.44 4.39
CA ASP A 391 -25.16 6.37 4.48
C ASP A 391 -24.95 7.66 3.67
N VAL A 392 -24.32 7.53 2.48
CA VAL A 392 -24.07 8.63 1.54
C VAL A 392 -24.47 8.18 0.16
N ARG A 393 -25.44 8.84 -0.47
CA ARG A 393 -25.87 8.48 -1.82
C ARG A 393 -24.99 9.15 -2.88
N ALA A 394 -24.72 8.41 -3.96
CA ALA A 394 -24.10 8.99 -5.14
C ALA A 394 -25.01 10.07 -5.74
N PRO A 395 -24.53 11.31 -5.91
CA PRO A 395 -25.29 12.37 -6.55
C PRO A 395 -25.54 12.06 -8.03
N GLU A 396 -26.63 12.62 -8.56
CA GLU A 396 -26.99 12.53 -9.97
C GLU A 396 -26.05 13.32 -10.89
#